data_AF-A0A1E8Q2K3-F1
#
_entry.id   AF-A0A1E8Q2K3-F1
#
_cell.length_a   1.000
_cell.length_b   1.000
_cell.length_c   1.000
_cell.angle_alpha   90.00
_cell.angle_beta   90.00
_cell.angle_gamma   90.00
#
_symmetry.space_group_name_H-M   'P 1'
#
loop_
_entity.id
_entity.type
_entity.pdbx_description
1 polymer ?
#
loop_
_entity_poly.entity_id
_entity_poly.type
_entity_poly.pdbx_seq_one_letter_code
_entity_poly.pdbx_strand_id
1 'polypeptide(L)'
;MITCDVAFEAVNFEASPQECFTLGAQLAAHAGRVAFIVMGEGMTCVPSAHRTADLMQSDTAFRDALESADIETLRRLGYTTMTGRAPWQVLAGAAGNDAFDTRTHGSAPHGASVLSWRRQ
;
A
#
# COMPACT_ATOMS: atom_id res chain seq x y z
N MET A 1 -28.36 -1.20 8.89
CA MET A 1 -27.50 0.00 8.70
C MET A 1 -26.18 -0.31 9.37
N ILE A 2 -25.08 -0.36 8.63
CA ILE A 2 -23.74 -0.49 9.23
C ILE A 2 -23.32 0.91 9.63
N THR A 3 -23.14 1.14 10.92
CA THR A 3 -22.54 2.37 11.46
C THR A 3 -21.07 2.09 11.70
N CYS A 4 -20.19 2.87 11.09
CA CYS A 4 -18.76 2.80 11.32
C CYS A 4 -18.21 4.22 11.55
N ASP A 5 -17.26 4.32 12.48
CA ASP A 5 -16.44 5.52 12.64
C ASP A 5 -15.45 5.58 11.48
N VAL A 6 -15.35 6.76 10.85
CA VAL A 6 -14.47 7.00 9.71
C VAL A 6 -13.44 8.04 10.10
N ALA A 7 -12.17 7.72 9.85
CA ALA A 7 -11.05 8.63 10.00
C ALA A 7 -10.27 8.72 8.68
N PHE A 8 -9.61 9.86 8.46
CA PHE A 8 -8.73 10.09 7.33
C PHE A 8 -7.32 10.29 7.86
N GLU A 9 -6.36 9.55 7.30
CA GLU A 9 -4.95 9.68 7.61
C GLU A 9 -4.19 10.15 6.37
N ALA A 10 -3.53 11.30 6.47
CA ALA A 10 -2.65 11.79 5.42
C ALA A 10 -1.22 11.30 5.71
N VAL A 11 -0.63 10.57 4.76
CA VAL A 11 0.72 10.02 4.91
C VAL A 11 1.72 10.94 4.23
N ASN A 12 2.76 11.36 4.96
CA ASN A 12 3.85 12.14 4.37
C ASN A 12 4.57 11.31 3.29
N PHE A 13 4.72 11.87 2.09
CA PHE A 13 5.42 11.23 0.97
C PHE A 13 6.86 10.82 1.31
N GLU A 14 7.52 11.61 2.16
CA GLU A 14 8.91 11.38 2.56
C GLU A 14 9.04 10.55 3.84
N ALA A 15 7.92 10.08 4.41
CA ALA A 15 7.95 9.23 5.59
C ALA A 15 8.89 8.04 5.35
N SER A 16 9.75 7.80 6.33
CA SER A 16 10.60 6.61 6.34
C SER A 16 9.72 5.36 6.37
N PRO A 17 10.22 4.23 5.85
CA PRO A 17 9.49 2.97 5.93
C PRO A 17 9.08 2.64 7.37
N GLN A 18 9.97 2.89 8.34
CA GLN A 18 9.68 2.66 9.76
C GLN A 18 8.51 3.50 10.27
N GLU A 19 8.46 4.79 9.96
CA GLU A 19 7.33 5.65 10.32
C GLU A 19 6.02 5.14 9.71
N CYS A 20 6.05 4.71 8.44
CA CYS A 20 4.88 4.14 7.78
C CYS A 20 4.39 2.87 8.48
N PHE A 21 5.29 1.94 8.81
CA PHE A 21 4.90 0.69 9.49
C PHE A 21 4.34 0.95 10.88
N THR A 22 4.97 1.86 11.63
CA THR A 22 4.51 2.24 12.96
C THR A 22 3.13 2.89 12.89
N LEU A 23 2.90 3.80 11.95
CA LEU A 23 1.59 4.42 11.73
C LEU A 23 0.52 3.37 11.40
N GLY A 24 0.82 2.45 10.48
CA GLY A 24 -0.09 1.36 10.13
C GLY A 24 -0.50 0.49 11.31
N ALA A 25 0.47 0.09 12.13
CA ALA A 25 0.22 -0.70 13.33
C ALA A 25 -0.65 0.05 14.36
N GLN A 26 -0.40 1.36 14.54
CA GLN A 26 -1.20 2.21 15.43
C GLN A 26 -2.65 2.36 14.95
N LEU A 27 -2.85 2.59 13.65
CA LEU A 27 -4.18 2.70 13.04
C LEU A 27 -4.96 1.38 13.16
N ALA A 28 -4.31 0.24 12.94
CA ALA A 28 -4.94 -1.08 13.06
C ALA A 28 -5.35 -1.39 14.52
N ALA A 29 -4.62 -0.87 15.50
CA ALA A 29 -4.93 -1.02 16.92
C ALA A 29 -6.00 -0.05 17.44
N HIS A 30 -6.46 0.91 16.64
CA HIS A 30 -7.38 1.97 17.07
C HIS A 30 -8.75 1.44 17.53
N ALA A 31 -9.21 0.32 16.96
CA ALA A 31 -10.47 -0.31 17.33
C ALA A 31 -10.41 -1.84 17.14
N GLY A 32 -11.37 -2.57 17.71
CA GLY A 32 -11.40 -4.04 17.62
C GLY A 32 -11.57 -4.60 16.19
N ARG A 33 -12.10 -3.82 15.26
CA ARG A 33 -12.14 -4.15 13.82
C ARG A 33 -11.95 -2.88 12.99
N VAL A 34 -10.91 -2.86 12.17
CA VAL A 34 -10.58 -1.73 11.29
C VAL A 34 -10.53 -2.23 9.84
N ALA A 35 -11.12 -1.46 8.93
CA ALA A 35 -10.98 -1.67 7.49
C ALA A 35 -10.17 -0.50 6.92
N PHE A 36 -9.25 -0.81 6.01
CA PHE A 36 -8.40 0.18 5.35
C PHE A 36 -8.84 0.37 3.91
N ILE A 37 -8.88 1.63 3.47
CA ILE A 37 -8.90 2.00 2.06
C ILE A 37 -7.60 2.77 1.83
N VAL A 38 -6.73 2.22 1.00
CA VAL A 38 -5.40 2.75 0.75
C VAL A 38 -5.29 3.09 -0.73
N MET A 39 -4.85 4.32 -1.00
CA MET A 39 -4.69 4.83 -2.36
C MET A 39 -3.23 5.17 -2.61
N GLY A 40 -2.76 4.88 -3.81
CA GLY A 40 -1.38 5.13 -4.20
C GLY A 40 -1.18 4.93 -5.69
N GLU A 41 -0.18 5.61 -6.23
CA GLU A 41 0.21 5.48 -7.62
C GLU A 41 1.66 4.97 -7.73
N GLY A 42 1.90 4.13 -8.73
CA GLY A 42 3.21 3.61 -9.03
C GLY A 42 4.07 4.59 -9.84
N MET A 43 4.91 4.09 -10.72
CA MET A 43 5.82 4.92 -11.52
C MET A 43 5.13 5.74 -12.63
N THR A 44 3.80 5.62 -12.78
CA THR A 44 3.04 6.39 -13.78
C THR A 44 3.12 7.89 -13.53
N CYS A 45 3.31 8.31 -12.28
CA CYS A 45 3.55 9.70 -11.90
C CYS A 45 4.94 10.22 -12.30
N VAL A 46 5.86 9.33 -12.71
CA VAL A 46 7.23 9.68 -13.12
C VAL A 46 7.29 9.88 -14.63
N PRO A 47 7.80 11.03 -15.13
CA PRO A 47 7.95 11.26 -16.58
C PRO A 47 8.82 10.18 -17.21
N SER A 48 8.46 9.72 -18.41
CA SER A 48 9.15 8.60 -19.08
C SER A 48 10.66 8.80 -19.22
N ALA A 49 11.12 10.04 -19.43
CA ALA A 49 12.55 10.38 -19.52
C ALA A 49 13.34 10.15 -18.22
N HIS A 50 12.67 10.03 -17.07
CA HIS A 50 13.27 9.80 -15.76
C HIS A 50 13.04 8.37 -15.25
N ARG A 51 12.46 7.47 -16.05
CA ARG A 51 12.23 6.08 -15.64
C ARG A 51 13.50 5.26 -15.85
N THR A 52 14.10 4.81 -14.75
CA THR A 52 15.26 3.92 -14.74
C THR A 52 14.82 2.45 -14.70
N ALA A 53 15.73 1.53 -15.03
CA ALA A 53 15.48 0.09 -14.90
C ALA A 53 15.13 -0.30 -13.45
N ASP A 54 15.86 0.25 -12.47
CA ASP A 54 15.63 -0.02 -11.05
C ASP A 54 14.26 0.49 -10.57
N LEU A 55 13.79 1.63 -11.10
CA LEU A 55 12.45 2.14 -10.81
C LEU A 55 11.36 1.21 -11.36
N MET A 56 11.51 0.74 -12.60
CA MET A 56 10.56 -0.19 -13.22
C MET A 56 10.51 -1.53 -12.47
N GLN A 57 11.68 -2.03 -12.04
CA GLN A 57 11.77 -3.23 -11.22
C GLN A 57 11.10 -3.03 -9.86
N SER A 58 11.31 -1.89 -9.22
CA SER A 58 10.69 -1.56 -7.93
C SER A 58 9.18 -1.40 -8.04
N ASP A 59 8.70 -0.75 -9.09
CA ASP A 59 7.26 -0.61 -9.38
C ASP A 59 6.58 -1.97 -9.59
N THR A 60 7.28 -2.89 -10.27
CA THR A 60 6.82 -4.27 -10.45
C THR A 60 6.80 -5.02 -9.12
N ALA A 61 7.87 -4.93 -8.33
CA ALA A 61 7.94 -5.57 -7.02
C ALA A 61 6.85 -5.06 -6.06
N PHE A 62 6.53 -3.76 -6.07
CA PHE A 62 5.41 -3.22 -5.29
C PHE A 62 4.07 -3.79 -5.75
N ARG A 63 3.82 -3.84 -7.06
CA ARG A 63 2.58 -4.40 -7.60
C ARG A 63 2.41 -5.86 -7.22
N ASP A 64 3.43 -6.68 -7.44
CA ASP A 64 3.40 -8.11 -7.14
C ASP A 64 3.19 -8.36 -5.64
N ALA A 65 3.86 -7.56 -4.79
CA ALA A 65 3.70 -7.64 -3.35
C ALA A 65 2.30 -7.21 -2.89
N LEU A 66 1.71 -6.21 -3.53
CA LEU A 66 0.32 -5.80 -3.27
C LEU A 66 -0.68 -6.89 -3.71
N GLU A 67 -0.46 -7.51 -4.87
CA GLU A 67 -1.33 -8.57 -5.39
C GLU A 67 -1.27 -9.86 -4.57
N SER A 68 -0.13 -10.14 -3.93
CA SER A 68 0.09 -11.34 -3.10
C SER A 68 -0.01 -11.09 -1.59
N ALA A 69 -0.22 -9.85 -1.15
CA ALA A 69 -0.10 -9.43 0.24
C ALA A 69 1.24 -9.82 0.89
N ASP A 70 2.33 -9.74 0.12
CA ASP A 70 3.70 -9.97 0.63
C ASP A 70 4.16 -8.76 1.46
N ILE A 71 3.78 -8.78 2.73
CA ILE A 71 4.10 -7.74 3.72
C ILE A 71 5.61 -7.56 3.86
N GLU A 72 6.36 -8.65 3.85
CA GLU A 72 7.81 -8.65 4.00
C GLU A 72 8.51 -7.92 2.85
N THR A 73 8.05 -8.13 1.61
CA THR A 73 8.57 -7.38 0.46
C THR A 73 8.17 -5.92 0.53
N LEU A 74 6.92 -5.59 0.86
CA LEU A 74 6.50 -4.19 1.06
C LEU A 74 7.34 -3.48 2.13
N ARG A 75 7.79 -4.21 3.15
CA ARG A 75 8.66 -3.67 4.21
C ARG A 75 10.07 -3.33 3.74
N ARG A 76 10.62 -4.12 2.82
CA ARG A 76 12.01 -3.99 2.34
C ARG A 76 12.17 -2.99 1.20
N LEU A 77 11.12 -2.75 0.41
CA LEU A 77 11.20 -1.85 -0.74
C LEU A 77 11.48 -0.40 -0.26
N GLY A 78 12.69 0.07 -0.53
CA GLY A 78 13.19 1.36 -0.06
C GLY A 78 13.45 2.32 -1.21
N TYR A 79 13.06 3.58 -1.00
CA TYR A 79 13.30 4.74 -1.88
C TYR A 79 12.84 4.61 -3.33
N THR A 80 11.68 5.19 -3.60
CA THR A 80 11.16 5.42 -4.93
C THR A 80 10.42 6.76 -4.96
N THR A 81 10.37 7.39 -6.13
CA THR A 81 9.58 8.60 -6.43
C THR A 81 8.07 8.32 -6.58
N MET A 82 7.65 7.08 -6.34
CA MET A 82 6.26 6.64 -6.40
C MET A 82 5.46 7.17 -5.21
N THR A 83 4.37 7.88 -5.48
CA THR A 83 3.48 8.46 -4.46
C THR A 83 2.77 7.40 -3.63
N GLY A 84 2.60 6.18 -4.16
CA GLY A 84 2.00 5.05 -3.46
C GLY A 84 2.90 4.40 -2.41
N ARG A 85 4.22 4.63 -2.43
CA ARG A 85 5.17 3.92 -1.55
C ARG A 85 4.81 4.05 -0.07
N ALA A 86 4.65 5.27 0.42
CA ALA A 86 4.36 5.52 1.83
C ALA A 86 3.01 4.93 2.29
N PRO A 87 1.86 5.19 1.63
CA PRO A 87 0.59 4.60 2.06
C PRO A 87 0.53 3.07 1.93
N TRP A 88 1.20 2.45 0.96
CA TRP A 88 1.29 0.97 0.88
C TRP A 88 2.16 0.38 2.00
N GLN A 89 3.14 1.12 2.49
CA GLN A 89 3.90 0.72 3.68
C GLN A 89 3.10 0.90 4.97
N VAL A 90 2.20 1.89 5.04
CA VAL A 90 1.20 1.97 6.11
C VAL A 90 0.27 0.75 6.10
N LEU A 91 -0.20 0.33 4.91
CA LEU A 91 -0.97 -0.91 4.76
C LEU A 91 -0.20 -2.14 5.28
N ALA A 92 1.08 -2.26 4.94
CA ALA A 92 1.96 -3.32 5.44
C ALA A 92 2.14 -3.29 6.97
N GLY A 93 2.22 -2.09 7.56
CA GLY A 93 2.23 -1.91 9.01
C GLY A 93 0.93 -2.38 9.67
N ALA A 94 -0.21 -2.05 9.07
CA ALA A 94 -1.54 -2.44 9.55
C ALA A 94 -1.81 -3.95 9.42
N ALA A 95 -1.28 -4.57 8.38
CA ALA A 95 -1.36 -6.01 8.16
C ALA A 95 -0.54 -6.80 9.18
N GLY A 96 0.57 -6.24 9.67
CA GLY A 96 1.42 -6.89 10.66
C GLY A 96 1.96 -8.23 10.17
N ASN A 97 1.72 -9.30 10.93
CA ASN A 97 2.08 -10.68 10.57
C ASN A 97 0.87 -11.52 10.16
N ASP A 98 -0.30 -10.88 9.95
CA ASP A 98 -1.52 -11.60 9.60
C ASP A 98 -1.47 -12.07 8.15
N ALA A 99 -2.14 -13.19 7.88
CA ALA A 99 -2.31 -13.71 6.53
C ALA A 99 -3.58 -13.13 5.87
N PHE A 100 -3.51 -12.90 4.56
CA PHE A 100 -4.61 -12.31 3.79
C PHE A 100 -4.87 -13.08 2.50
N ASP A 101 -6.14 -13.33 2.21
CA ASP A 101 -6.60 -13.71 0.89
C ASP A 101 -6.70 -12.45 0.03
N THR A 102 -6.09 -12.48 -1.15
CA THR A 102 -6.12 -11.36 -2.10
C THR A 102 -7.04 -11.63 -3.27
N ARG A 103 -7.63 -10.56 -3.81
CA ARG A 103 -8.35 -10.59 -5.08
C ARG A 103 -8.12 -9.30 -5.84
N THR A 104 -7.69 -9.44 -7.08
CA THR A 104 -7.65 -8.34 -8.04
C THR A 104 -9.01 -8.22 -8.71
N HIS A 105 -9.58 -7.03 -8.65
CA HIS A 105 -10.76 -6.63 -9.39
C HIS A 105 -10.28 -5.88 -10.63
N GLY A 106 -10.86 -6.18 -11.78
CA GLY A 106 -10.32 -5.81 -13.10
C GLY A 106 -9.90 -4.34 -13.24
N SER A 107 -9.02 -4.07 -14.20
CA SER A 107 -8.52 -2.73 -14.49
C SER A 107 -9.69 -1.76 -14.74
N ALA A 108 -9.77 -0.73 -13.90
CA ALA A 108 -10.71 0.37 -14.09
C ALA A 108 -10.36 1.13 -15.40
N PRO A 109 -11.30 1.91 -15.95
CA PRO A 109 -10.98 2.89 -16.98
C PRO A 109 -9.73 3.69 -16.55
N HIS A 110 -8.79 3.89 -17.47
CA HIS A 110 -7.52 4.61 -17.23
C HIS A 110 -6.41 3.84 -16.49
N GLY A 111 -6.51 2.51 -16.37
CA GLY A 111 -5.37 1.68 -15.97
C GLY A 111 -5.13 1.57 -14.46
N ALA A 112 -6.08 2.02 -13.63
CA ALA A 112 -6.04 1.78 -12.19
C ALA A 112 -6.48 0.35 -11.86
N SER A 113 -5.79 -0.31 -10.93
CA SER A 113 -6.17 -1.62 -10.41
C SER A 113 -6.82 -1.46 -9.04
N VAL A 114 -7.88 -2.24 -8.78
CA VAL A 114 -8.48 -2.33 -7.45
C VAL A 114 -8.19 -3.72 -6.90
N LEU A 115 -7.59 -3.80 -5.73
CA LEU A 115 -7.31 -5.06 -5.05
C LEU A 115 -7.92 -5.05 -3.66
N SER A 116 -8.36 -6.22 -3.20
CA SER A 116 -8.89 -6.41 -1.86
C SER A 116 -8.07 -7.43 -1.10
N TRP A 117 -7.73 -7.12 0.14
CA TRP A 117 -7.15 -8.05 1.11
C TRP A 117 -8.20 -8.40 2.13
N ARG A 118 -8.40 -9.70 2.38
CA ARG A 118 -9.28 -10.20 3.42
C ARG A 118 -8.46 -11.04 4.39
N ARG A 119 -8.39 -10.61 5.65
CA ARG A 119 -7.69 -11.37 6.69
C ARG A 119 -8.28 -12.78 6.79
N GLN A 120 -7.41 -13.78 6.86
CA GLN A 120 -7.77 -15.19 7.06
C GLN A 120 -8.30 -15.46 8.47
#